data_AF-A0A922TL02-F1
#
_entry.id   AF-A0A922TL02-F1
#
_cell.length_a   1.000
_cell.length_b   1.000
_cell.length_c   1.000
_cell.angle_alpha   90.00
_cell.angle_beta   90.00
_cell.angle_gamma   90.00
#
_symmetry.space_group_name_H-M   'P 1'
#
loop_
_entity.id
_entity.type
_entity.pdbx_description
1 polymer ?
#
loop_
_entity_poly.entity_id
_entity_poly.type
_entity_poly.pdbx_seq_one_letter_code
_entity_poly.pdbx_strand_id
1 'polypeptide(L)'
;MMAEDQYQYDDQGFREDLKDRDDVLHQPDADRSQWEIHELDYDQTVAVLTDKAAVKPDMQFNDQVLDRVRQELPKIDDTAVDKVIEDKYQQILLARYNVGQDENITIHDDDPQK
;
A
#
# COMPACT_ATOMS: atom_id res chain seq x y z
N MET A 1 8.71 -33.59 10.49
CA MET A 1 8.69 -32.65 11.63
C MET A 1 9.27 -31.35 11.10
N MET A 2 8.53 -30.25 11.21
CA MET A 2 8.95 -28.93 10.73
C MET A 2 10.24 -28.54 11.46
N ALA A 3 11.26 -28.09 10.72
CA ALA A 3 12.44 -27.49 11.32
C ALA A 3 11.99 -26.23 12.05
N GLU A 4 12.15 -26.21 13.37
CA GLU A 4 11.93 -25.01 14.18
C GLU A 4 12.90 -23.94 13.65
N ASP A 5 12.34 -22.84 13.13
CA ASP A 5 13.08 -21.67 12.66
C ASP A 5 14.02 -21.19 13.78
N GLN A 6 15.31 -21.53 13.67
CA GLN A 6 16.37 -21.16 14.63
C GLN A 6 16.80 -19.69 14.50
N TYR A 7 16.06 -18.89 13.75
CA TYR A 7 16.43 -17.51 13.48
C TYR A 7 15.83 -16.57 14.53
N GLN A 8 16.66 -15.68 15.05
CA GLN A 8 16.26 -14.60 15.94
C GLN A 8 15.77 -13.44 15.07
N TYR A 9 14.58 -12.95 15.38
CA TYR A 9 13.99 -11.78 14.74
C TYR A 9 13.91 -10.67 15.77
N ASP A 10 14.12 -9.42 15.34
CA ASP A 10 13.95 -8.26 16.20
C ASP A 10 12.48 -7.83 16.33
N ASP A 11 12.26 -6.76 17.09
CA ASP A 11 10.92 -6.19 17.33
C ASP A 11 10.25 -5.63 16.05
N GLN A 12 11.00 -5.49 14.96
CA GLN A 12 10.50 -5.07 13.65
C GLN A 12 10.30 -6.26 12.69
N GLY A 13 10.57 -7.49 13.14
CA GLY A 13 10.43 -8.71 12.36
C GLY A 13 11.59 -8.97 11.40
N PHE A 14 12.74 -8.30 11.59
CA PHE A 14 13.94 -8.50 10.80
C PHE A 14 14.89 -9.51 11.45
N ARG A 15 15.55 -10.36 10.65
CA ARG A 15 16.48 -11.36 11.14
C ARG A 15 17.76 -10.72 11.68
N GLU A 16 18.04 -10.94 12.95
CA GLU A 16 19.21 -10.35 13.64
C GLU A 16 20.53 -10.70 12.95
N ASP A 17 20.67 -11.92 12.42
CA ASP A 17 21.90 -12.39 11.77
C ASP A 17 22.20 -11.74 10.40
N LEU A 18 21.22 -11.03 9.84
CA LEU A 18 21.33 -10.37 8.54
C LEU A 18 21.52 -8.85 8.65
N LYS A 19 21.53 -8.28 9.87
CA LYS A 19 21.57 -6.82 10.10
C LYS A 19 22.90 -6.17 9.80
N ASP A 20 23.99 -6.91 10.01
CA ASP A 20 25.36 -6.39 9.93
C ASP A 20 26.15 -7.04 8.78
N ARG A 21 25.44 -7.67 7.84
CA ARG A 21 26.07 -8.39 6.73
C ARG A 21 26.23 -7.46 5.53
N ASP A 22 27.47 -7.21 5.13
CA ASP A 22 27.81 -6.40 3.95
C ASP A 22 27.18 -6.93 2.64
N ASP A 23 26.82 -8.21 2.57
CA ASP A 23 26.16 -8.83 1.41
C ASP A 23 24.62 -8.76 1.47
N VAL A 24 24.06 -8.16 2.52
CA VAL A 24 22.63 -7.91 2.66
C VAL A 24 22.36 -6.48 2.23
N LEU A 25 21.70 -6.33 1.08
CA LEU A 25 21.07 -5.06 0.69
C LEU A 25 19.98 -4.76 1.72
N HIS A 26 20.33 -3.95 2.72
CA HIS A 26 19.35 -3.21 3.49
C HIS A 26 18.67 -2.29 2.50
N GLN A 27 17.49 -2.68 2.02
CA GLN A 27 16.63 -1.73 1.34
C GLN A 27 16.54 -0.55 2.31
N PRO A 28 16.85 0.69 1.88
CA PRO A 28 16.61 1.84 2.73
C PRO A 28 15.19 1.67 3.24
N ASP A 29 14.99 1.70 4.57
CA ASP A 29 13.67 1.67 5.16
C ASP A 29 12.88 2.66 4.33
N ALA A 30 12.03 2.14 3.42
CA ALA A 30 11.38 2.99 2.45
C ALA A 30 10.63 3.97 3.34
N ASP A 31 11.01 5.24 3.30
CA ASP A 31 10.55 6.23 4.26
C ASP A 31 9.08 6.48 3.94
N ARG A 32 8.23 5.54 4.39
CA ARG A 32 6.78 5.51 4.20
C ARG A 32 6.12 6.68 4.94
N SER A 33 6.90 7.42 5.73
CA SER A 33 6.51 8.53 6.58
C SER A 33 6.13 9.81 5.82
N GLN A 34 6.36 9.89 4.50
CA GLN A 34 6.19 11.13 3.73
C GLN A 34 4.94 11.21 2.85
N TRP A 35 4.08 10.18 2.85
CA TRP A 35 2.87 10.22 2.04
C TRP A 35 1.78 11.04 2.73
N GLU A 36 1.48 12.22 2.18
CA GLU A 36 0.29 12.99 2.56
C GLU A 36 -0.95 12.22 2.07
N ILE A 37 -1.59 11.49 2.98
CA ILE A 37 -2.79 10.72 2.67
C ILE A 37 -4.00 11.64 2.58
N HIS A 38 -4.71 11.57 1.47
CA HIS A 38 -5.95 12.29 1.23
C HIS A 38 -7.16 11.39 1.52
N GLU A 39 -7.87 11.66 2.62
CA GLU A 39 -9.15 10.99 2.90
C GLU A 39 -10.24 11.46 1.93
N LEU A 40 -10.92 10.49 1.30
CA LEU A 40 -11.97 10.76 0.33
C LEU A 40 -13.27 11.16 1.02
N ASP A 41 -13.86 12.27 0.57
CA ASP A 41 -15.24 12.62 0.91
C ASP A 41 -16.25 11.71 0.19
N TYR A 42 -17.55 11.95 0.41
CA TYR A 42 -18.62 11.15 -0.17
C TYR A 42 -18.62 11.16 -1.70
N ASP A 43 -18.54 12.33 -2.32
CA ASP A 43 -18.61 12.45 -3.78
C ASP A 43 -17.37 11.85 -4.44
N GLN A 44 -16.19 12.06 -3.82
CA GLN A 44 -14.94 11.46 -4.26
C GLN A 44 -14.97 9.93 -4.13
N THR A 45 -15.50 9.40 -3.02
CA THR A 45 -15.65 7.95 -2.80
C THR A 45 -16.56 7.34 -3.86
N VAL A 46 -17.74 7.93 -4.10
CA VAL A 46 -18.66 7.45 -5.13
C VAL A 46 -18.03 7.53 -6.53
N ALA A 47 -17.27 8.58 -6.83
CA ALA A 47 -16.59 8.71 -8.12
C ALA A 47 -15.55 7.60 -8.34
N VAL A 48 -14.76 7.24 -7.31
CA VAL A 48 -13.79 6.14 -7.39
C VAL A 48 -14.48 4.78 -7.51
N LEU A 49 -15.54 4.54 -6.72
CA LEU A 49 -16.28 3.27 -6.75
C LEU A 49 -17.05 3.04 -8.04
N THR A 50 -17.39 4.11 -8.78
CA THR A 50 -18.12 4.05 -10.06
C THR A 50 -17.22 4.28 -11.29
N ASP A 51 -15.89 4.18 -11.11
CA ASP A 51 -14.89 4.38 -12.18
C ASP A 51 -14.92 5.76 -12.86
N LYS A 52 -15.60 6.75 -12.25
CA LYS A 52 -15.60 8.15 -12.72
C LYS A 52 -14.34 8.89 -12.33
N ALA A 53 -13.63 8.42 -11.31
CA ALA A 53 -12.31 8.89 -10.90
C ALA A 53 -11.32 7.73 -10.83
N ALA A 54 -10.09 7.97 -11.30
CA ALA A 54 -9.02 6.99 -11.21
C ALA A 54 -8.53 6.83 -9.77
N VAL A 55 -8.16 5.60 -9.41
CA VAL A 55 -7.48 5.30 -8.16
C VAL A 55 -6.10 5.95 -8.15
N LYS A 56 -5.77 6.65 -7.06
CA LYS A 56 -4.44 7.21 -6.81
C LYS A 56 -3.87 6.66 -5.51
N PRO A 57 -2.54 6.59 -5.40
CA PRO A 57 -1.91 5.94 -4.27
C PRO A 57 -2.01 6.78 -2.98
N ASP A 58 -2.21 8.09 -3.05
CA ASP A 58 -2.42 8.99 -1.90
C ASP A 58 -3.85 8.93 -1.32
N MET A 59 -4.80 8.27 -1.99
CA MET A 59 -6.20 8.21 -1.55
C MET A 59 -6.42 7.26 -0.38
N GLN A 60 -7.32 7.59 0.53
CA GLN A 60 -7.81 6.69 1.58
C GLN A 60 -9.33 6.78 1.71
N PHE A 61 -10.00 5.63 1.79
CA PHE A 61 -11.43 5.62 2.11
C PHE A 61 -11.66 5.96 3.58
N ASN A 62 -12.66 6.78 3.84
CA ASN A 62 -13.14 7.09 5.18
C ASN A 62 -14.29 6.15 5.56
N ASP A 63 -14.20 5.51 6.73
CA ASP A 63 -15.18 4.50 7.17
C ASP A 63 -16.61 5.05 7.31
N GLN A 64 -16.78 6.28 7.81
CA GLN A 64 -18.10 6.90 7.95
C GLN A 64 -18.72 7.18 6.58
N VAL A 65 -17.90 7.55 5.61
CA VAL A 65 -18.32 7.73 4.21
C VAL A 65 -18.70 6.39 3.60
N LEU A 66 -17.90 5.33 3.80
CA LEU A 66 -18.21 3.99 3.31
C LEU A 66 -19.52 3.45 3.88
N ASP A 67 -19.78 3.64 5.17
CA ASP A 67 -21.03 3.23 5.79
C ASP A 67 -22.24 3.94 5.17
N ARG A 68 -22.09 5.23 4.87
CA ARG A 68 -23.12 5.98 4.15
C ARG A 68 -23.32 5.46 2.72
N VAL A 69 -22.24 5.19 1.99
CA VAL A 69 -22.30 4.62 0.64
C VAL A 69 -22.97 3.25 0.65
N ARG A 70 -22.67 2.38 1.63
CA ARG A 70 -23.32 1.07 1.78
C ARG A 70 -24.84 1.18 1.94
N GLN A 71 -25.30 2.21 2.65
CA GLN A 71 -26.74 2.46 2.87
C GLN A 71 -27.43 3.03 1.63
N GLU A 72 -26.80 3.99 0.94
CA GLU A 72 -27.41 4.70 -0.19
C GLU A 72 -27.24 3.94 -1.53
N LEU A 73 -26.15 3.20 -1.69
CA LEU A 73 -25.75 2.50 -2.91
C LEU A 73 -25.30 1.06 -2.58
N PRO A 74 -26.22 0.16 -2.17
CA PRO A 74 -25.85 -1.21 -1.78
C PRO A 74 -25.28 -2.04 -2.95
N LYS A 75 -25.46 -1.58 -4.20
CA LYS A 75 -24.92 -2.18 -5.41
C LYS A 75 -24.44 -1.11 -6.39
N ILE A 76 -23.38 -1.44 -7.12
CA ILE A 76 -22.85 -0.67 -8.25
C ILE A 76 -22.70 -1.64 -9.41
N ASP A 77 -23.35 -1.36 -10.55
CA ASP A 77 -23.34 -2.20 -11.76
C ASP A 77 -23.53 -3.71 -11.45
N ASP A 78 -24.64 -4.02 -10.76
CA ASP A 78 -25.03 -5.36 -10.28
C ASP A 78 -24.08 -6.04 -9.29
N THR A 79 -22.96 -5.42 -8.96
CA THR A 79 -21.99 -5.90 -7.99
C THR A 79 -22.31 -5.34 -6.60
N ALA A 80 -22.23 -6.20 -5.57
CA ALA A 80 -22.39 -5.75 -4.19
C ALA A 80 -21.33 -4.71 -3.84
N VAL A 81 -21.73 -3.59 -3.25
CA VAL A 81 -20.84 -2.44 -3.00
C VAL A 81 -19.62 -2.80 -2.14
N ASP A 82 -19.76 -3.74 -1.20
CA ASP A 82 -18.63 -4.23 -0.39
C ASP A 82 -17.53 -4.87 -1.25
N LYS A 83 -17.89 -5.59 -2.32
CA LYS A 83 -16.91 -6.18 -3.24
C LYS A 83 -16.19 -5.10 -4.06
N VAL A 84 -16.93 -4.06 -4.45
CA VAL A 84 -16.36 -2.91 -5.18
C VAL A 84 -15.41 -2.12 -4.28
N ILE A 85 -15.78 -1.89 -3.03
CA ILE A 85 -14.93 -1.23 -2.03
C ILE A 85 -13.65 -2.05 -1.81
N GLU A 86 -13.76 -3.36 -1.62
CA GLU A 86 -12.61 -4.25 -1.45
C GLU A 86 -11.66 -4.18 -2.65
N ASP A 87 -12.18 -4.30 -3.87
CA ASP A 87 -11.40 -4.22 -5.10
C ASP A 87 -10.66 -2.87 -5.23
N LYS A 88 -11.36 -1.76 -5.00
CA LYS A 88 -10.75 -0.42 -5.08
C LYS A 88 -9.72 -0.19 -3.99
N TYR A 89 -9.94 -0.72 -2.78
CA TYR A 89 -8.95 -0.67 -1.72
C TYR A 89 -7.66 -1.42 -2.10
N GLN A 90 -7.79 -2.62 -2.68
CA GLN A 90 -6.62 -3.35 -3.19
C GLN A 90 -5.90 -2.59 -4.31
N GLN A 91 -6.63 -1.93 -5.21
CA GLN A 91 -6.03 -1.09 -6.25
C GLN A 91 -5.23 0.08 -5.65
N ILE A 92 -5.73 0.72 -4.59
CA ILE A 92 -5.00 1.80 -3.88
C ILE A 92 -3.70 1.25 -3.28
N LEU A 93 -3.76 0.10 -2.60
CA LEU A 93 -2.58 -0.53 -1.99
C LEU A 93 -1.53 -0.93 -3.04
N LEU A 94 -1.96 -1.51 -4.16
CA LEU A 94 -1.07 -1.86 -5.28
C LEU A 94 -0.44 -0.61 -5.90
N ALA A 95 -1.20 0.47 -6.08
CA ALA A 95 -0.68 1.73 -6.58
C ALA A 95 0.39 2.30 -5.63
N ARG A 96 0.16 2.28 -4.32
CA ARG A 96 1.14 2.69 -3.30
C ARG A 96 2.42 1.86 -3.37
N TYR A 97 2.27 0.54 -3.48
CA TYR A 97 3.40 -0.36 -3.61
C TYR A 97 4.25 -0.05 -4.85
N ASN A 98 3.60 0.19 -5.99
CA ASN A 98 4.30 0.44 -7.25
C ASN A 98 5.08 1.76 -7.24
N VAL A 99 4.57 2.83 -6.61
CA VAL A 99 5.35 4.08 -6.48
C VAL A 99 6.60 3.86 -5.64
N GLY A 100 6.50 3.09 -4.55
CA GLY A 100 7.67 2.71 -3.75
C GLY A 100 8.68 1.79 -4.47
N GLN A 101 8.32 1.20 -5.62
CA GLN A 101 9.25 0.48 -6.49
C GLN A 101 9.89 1.41 -7.52
N ASP A 102 9.13 2.34 -8.11
CA ASP A 102 9.66 3.33 -9.06
C ASP A 102 10.66 4.29 -8.39
N GLU A 103 10.47 4.60 -7.11
CA GLU A 103 11.38 5.44 -6.31
C GLU A 103 12.54 4.64 -5.69
N ASN A 104 12.51 3.30 -5.77
CA ASN A 104 13.62 2.44 -5.36
C ASN A 104 14.70 2.42 -6.46
N ILE A 105 15.47 3.49 -6.53
CA ILE A 105 16.72 3.49 -7.30
C ILE A 105 17.69 2.59 -6.54
N THR A 106 18.03 1.43 -7.10
CA THR A 106 19.20 0.67 -6.67
C THR A 106 20.42 1.58 -6.85
N ILE A 107 20.95 2.14 -5.76
CA ILE A 107 22.26 2.76 -5.79
C ILE A 107 23.25 1.62 -5.98
N HIS A 108 23.66 1.38 -7.22
CA HIS A 108 24.82 0.56 -7.50
C HIS A 108 26.04 1.37 -7.06
N ASP A 109 26.87 0.82 -6.16
CA ASP A 109 28.14 1.43 -5.73
C ASP A 109 29.12 1.75 -6.88
N ASP A 110 28.81 1.29 -8.09
CA ASP A 110 29.60 1.50 -9.31
C ASP A 110 29.11 2.64 -10.22
N ASP A 111 28.30 3.59 -9.73
CA ASP A 111 27.97 4.80 -10.52
C ASP A 111 28.92 5.96 -10.15
N PRO A 112 29.97 6.25 -10.96
CA PRO A 112 30.81 7.40 -10.73
C PRO A 112 30.00 8.67 -10.99
N GLN A 113 29.74 9.41 -9.92
CA GLN A 113 29.17 10.76 -9.97
C GLN A 113 29.85 11.58 -11.10
N LYS A 114 29.04 12.00 -12.07
CA LYS A 114 29.43 12.93 -13.14
C LYS A 114 28.76 14.27 -12.95
#